data_AF-A0A7C2SEI4-F1
#
_entry.id   AF-A0A7C2SEI4-F1
#
_cell.length_a   1.000
_cell.length_b   1.000
_cell.length_c   1.000
_cell.angle_alpha   90.00
_cell.angle_beta   90.00
_cell.angle_gamma   90.00
#
_symmetry.space_group_name_H-M   'P 1'
#
loop_
_entity.id
_entity.type
_entity.pdbx_description
1 polymer ?
#
loop_
_entity_poly.entity_id
_entity_poly.type
_entity_poly.pdbx_seq_one_letter_code
_entity_poly.pdbx_strand_id
1 'polypeptide(L)'
;MCRRAGYLHLIVPRDRFRLVSGRDALSSYRFHTGVAEHLFCATCGIKSFYVPRSHPDGISVNARCLDPGTVASQRVTPFDGAHWEESAGSLPPLDRR
;
A
#
# COMPACT_ATOMS: atom_id res chain seq x y z
N MET A 1 11.61 -1.07 4.95
CA MET A 1 10.36 -0.40 5.35
C MET A 1 9.17 -1.35 5.43
N CYS A 2 8.69 -1.91 4.30
CA CYS A 2 7.44 -2.70 4.26
C CYS A 2 7.43 -3.93 5.18
N ARG A 3 8.52 -4.70 5.22
CA ARG A 3 8.69 -5.84 6.15
C ARG A 3 8.55 -5.42 7.62
N ARG A 4 9.20 -4.31 8.02
CA ARG A 4 9.14 -3.79 9.40
C ARG A 4 7.74 -3.32 9.77
N ALA A 5 6.99 -2.77 8.81
CA ALA A 5 5.61 -2.33 9.00
C ALA A 5 4.57 -3.47 8.93
N GLY A 6 4.99 -4.72 8.64
CA GLY A 6 4.08 -5.86 8.47
C GLY A 6 3.09 -5.69 7.31
N TYR A 7 3.41 -4.85 6.34
CA TYR A 7 2.47 -4.38 5.31
C TYR A 7 2.12 -5.51 4.32
N LEU A 8 0.82 -5.79 4.15
CA LEU A 8 0.33 -6.73 3.13
C LEU A 8 -0.32 -5.94 2.00
N HIS A 9 0.35 -5.86 0.86
CA HIS A 9 -0.06 -5.02 -0.26
C HIS A 9 -1.30 -5.57 -0.98
N LEU A 10 -2.37 -4.78 -1.02
CA LEU A 10 -3.50 -4.93 -1.94
C LEU A 10 -3.58 -3.66 -2.79
N ILE A 11 -3.19 -3.73 -4.06
CA ILE A 11 -3.15 -2.56 -4.95
C ILE A 11 -4.45 -2.51 -5.75
N VAL A 12 -5.13 -1.37 -5.70
CA VAL A 12 -6.36 -1.09 -6.45
C VAL A 12 -6.20 0.16 -7.31
N PRO A 13 -6.93 0.27 -8.44
CA PRO A 13 -7.04 1.52 -9.18
C PRO A 13 -7.51 2.69 -8.32
N ARG A 14 -6.97 3.89 -8.58
CA ARG A 14 -7.31 5.09 -7.80
C ARG A 14 -8.81 5.44 -7.86
N ASP A 15 -9.47 5.16 -8.98
CA ASP A 15 -10.93 5.35 -9.16
C ASP A 15 -11.79 4.37 -8.34
N ARG A 16 -11.20 3.27 -7.84
CA ARG A 16 -11.83 2.30 -6.93
C ARG A 16 -11.52 2.53 -5.46
N PHE A 17 -10.83 3.62 -5.13
CA PHE A 17 -10.53 4.00 -3.76
C PHE A 17 -11.18 5.34 -3.41
N ARG A 18 -11.85 5.40 -2.25
CA ARG A 18 -12.37 6.64 -1.69
C ARG A 18 -11.99 6.75 -0.22
N LEU A 19 -11.26 7.81 0.12
CA LEU A 19 -11.01 8.16 1.52
C LEU A 19 -12.28 8.79 2.10
N VAL A 20 -12.93 8.09 3.03
CA VAL A 20 -14.19 8.56 3.65
C VAL A 20 -13.93 9.60 4.73
N SER A 21 -12.88 9.42 5.53
CA SER A 21 -12.55 10.30 6.67
C SER A 21 -11.07 10.21 7.05
N GLY A 22 -10.63 11.06 7.98
CA GLY A 22 -9.30 10.96 8.61
C GLY A 22 -8.14 11.54 7.82
N ARG A 23 -8.40 12.28 6.73
CA ARG A 23 -7.35 12.94 5.91
C ARG A 23 -6.42 13.81 6.75
N ASP A 24 -6.99 14.61 7.64
CA ASP A 24 -6.23 15.58 8.44
C ASP A 24 -5.49 14.94 9.63
N ALA A 25 -5.76 13.67 9.91
CA ALA A 25 -5.06 12.89 10.93
C ALA A 25 -3.89 12.07 10.36
N LEU A 26 -3.58 12.21 9.07
CA LEU A 26 -2.46 11.50 8.43
C LEU A 26 -1.16 12.29 8.56
N SER A 27 -0.12 11.59 9.02
CA SER A 27 1.26 12.02 8.95
C SER A 27 1.97 11.32 7.79
N SER A 28 2.91 12.02 7.15
CA SER A 28 3.70 11.47 6.04
C SER A 28 5.15 11.23 6.45
N TYR A 29 5.72 10.11 5.99
CA TYR A 29 7.16 9.86 6.02
C TYR A 29 7.66 9.54 4.61
N ARG A 30 8.70 10.26 4.17
CA ARG A 30 9.41 10.03 2.90
C ARG A 30 10.84 9.57 3.22
N PHE A 31 11.35 8.59 2.48
CA PHE A 31 12.73 8.10 2.65
C PHE A 31 13.38 7.81 1.29
N HIS A 32 14.71 7.63 1.28
CA HIS A 32 15.50 7.32 0.08
C HIS A 32 15.29 8.34 -1.04
N THR A 33 14.69 7.97 -2.18
CA THR A 33 14.43 8.90 -3.30
C THR A 33 13.33 9.92 -3.02
N GLY A 34 12.56 9.76 -1.93
CA GLY A 34 11.46 10.66 -1.57
C GLY A 34 10.21 10.55 -2.46
N VAL A 35 10.23 9.71 -3.49
CA VAL A 35 9.12 9.52 -4.44
C VAL A 35 7.90 8.89 -3.75
N ALA A 36 8.12 7.90 -2.89
CA ALA A 36 7.04 7.26 -2.16
C ALA A 36 6.71 8.05 -0.88
N GLU A 37 5.45 8.49 -0.79
CA GLU A 37 4.91 9.08 0.42
C GLU A 37 4.23 8.00 1.26
N HIS A 38 4.76 7.72 2.45
CA HIS A 38 4.17 6.75 3.37
C HIS A 38 3.28 7.46 4.39
N LEU A 39 1.98 7.32 4.20
CA LEU A 39 0.95 7.93 5.06
C LEU A 39 0.58 6.99 6.20
N PHE A 40 0.54 7.48 7.44
CA PHE A 40 0.08 6.74 8.61
C PHE A 40 -0.74 7.64 9.54
N CYS A 41 -1.65 7.06 10.30
CA CYS A 41 -2.42 7.79 11.30
C CYS A 41 -1.49 8.35 12.39
N ALA A 42 -1.54 9.66 12.63
CA ALA A 42 -0.74 10.33 13.65
C ALA A 42 -1.06 9.85 15.07
N THR A 43 -2.29 9.37 15.30
CA THR A 43 -2.77 8.92 16.62
C THR A 43 -2.38 7.47 16.92
N CYS A 44 -2.65 6.54 16.00
CA CYS A 44 -2.45 5.10 16.25
C CYS A 44 -1.26 4.49 15.49
N GLY A 45 -0.59 5.25 14.62
CA GLY A 45 0.55 4.79 13.83
C GLY A 45 0.21 3.84 12.66
N ILE A 46 -1.07 3.51 12.45
CA ILE A 46 -1.47 2.56 11.42
C ILE A 46 -1.30 3.16 10.02
N LYS A 47 -0.58 2.42 9.17
CA LYS A 47 -0.41 2.69 7.73
C LYS A 47 -1.47 1.90 6.94
N SER A 48 -2.66 2.47 6.78
CA SER A 48 -3.80 1.79 6.12
C SER A 48 -3.74 1.83 4.60
N PHE A 49 -3.19 2.89 4.01
CA PHE A 49 -3.02 3.00 2.55
C PHE A 49 -1.87 3.96 2.20
N TYR A 50 -1.39 3.89 0.96
CA TYR A 50 -0.50 4.90 0.36
C TYR A 50 -0.46 4.76 -1.17
N VAL A 51 0.14 5.74 -1.87
CA VAL A 51 0.44 5.63 -3.30
C VAL A 51 1.79 4.91 -3.48
N PRO A 52 1.83 3.68 -4.04
CA PRO A 52 3.07 2.93 -4.20
C PRO A 52 3.90 3.42 -5.39
N ARG A 53 5.23 3.34 -5.28
CA ARG A 53 6.16 3.65 -6.38
C ARG A 53 5.93 2.77 -7.61
N SER A 54 5.55 1.51 -7.45
CA SER A 54 5.30 0.59 -8.56
C SER A 54 4.07 0.94 -9.39
N HIS A 55 3.06 1.56 -8.76
CA HIS A 55 1.77 1.84 -9.38
C HIS A 55 1.33 3.26 -8.97
N PRO A 56 1.91 4.31 -9.57
CA PRO A 56 1.60 5.70 -9.22
C PRO A 56 0.13 6.07 -9.46
N ASP A 57 -0.55 5.36 -10.36
CA ASP A 57 -1.99 5.50 -10.65
C ASP A 57 -2.89 4.63 -9.74
N GLY A 58 -2.30 3.92 -8.79
CA GLY A 58 -2.99 3.02 -7.86
C GLY A 58 -2.89 3.46 -6.40
N ILE A 59 -3.70 2.82 -5.57
CA ILE A 59 -3.63 2.90 -4.11
C ILE A 59 -3.28 1.51 -3.59
N SER A 60 -2.19 1.41 -2.84
CA SER A 60 -1.92 0.21 -2.05
C SER A 60 -2.65 0.35 -0.71
N VAL A 61 -3.61 -0.52 -0.46
CA VAL A 61 -4.27 -0.73 0.83
C VAL A 61 -3.48 -1.81 1.60
N ASN A 62 -3.38 -1.66 2.92
CA ASN A 62 -2.88 -2.73 3.77
C ASN A 62 -4.02 -3.72 4.00
N ALA A 63 -3.95 -4.92 3.42
CA ALA A 63 -5.01 -5.92 3.52
C ALA A 63 -5.29 -6.35 4.97
N ARG A 64 -4.33 -6.14 5.89
CA ARG A 64 -4.51 -6.38 7.33
C ARG A 64 -5.41 -5.36 8.03
N CYS A 65 -5.73 -4.25 7.37
CA CYS A 65 -6.63 -3.21 7.87
C CYS A 65 -8.06 -3.34 7.34
N LEU A 66 -8.36 -4.40 6.58
CA LEU A 66 -9.72 -4.68 6.13
C LEU A 66 -10.53 -5.30 7.26
N ASP A 67 -11.79 -4.91 7.37
CA ASP A 67 -12.68 -5.45 8.37
C ASP A 67 -12.88 -6.96 8.16
N PRO A 68 -12.91 -7.76 9.23
CA PRO A 68 -13.18 -9.19 9.14
C PRO A 68 -14.44 -9.49 8.33
N GLY A 69 -14.35 -10.46 7.40
CA GLY A 69 -15.47 -10.83 6.53
C GLY A 69 -15.58 -10.04 5.23
N THR A 70 -14.79 -8.96 5.04
CA THR A 70 -14.78 -8.19 3.79
C THR A 70 -14.24 -9.00 2.60
N VAL A 71 -13.27 -9.87 2.85
CA VAL A 71 -12.57 -10.65 1.82
C VAL A 71 -12.84 -12.14 2.05
N ALA A 72 -13.45 -12.80 1.06
CA ALA A 72 -13.78 -14.23 1.13
C ALA A 72 -12.53 -15.13 1.02
N SER A 73 -11.58 -14.76 0.16
CA SER A 73 -10.28 -15.43 0.05
C SER A 73 -9.25 -14.48 -0.57
N GLN A 74 -7.97 -14.76 -0.33
CA GLN A 74 -6.86 -13.99 -0.89
C GLN A 74 -5.69 -14.89 -1.27
N ARG A 75 -4.99 -14.56 -2.35
CA ARG A 75 -3.73 -15.18 -2.73
C ARG A 75 -2.60 -14.21 -2.41
N VAL A 76 -1.63 -14.67 -1.60
CA VAL A 76 -0.45 -13.89 -1.26
C VAL A 76 0.71 -14.35 -2.13
N THR A 77 1.25 -13.44 -2.94
CA THR A 77 2.46 -13.68 -3.73
C THR A 77 3.65 -13.01 -3.03
N PRO A 78 4.72 -13.75 -2.70
CA PRO A 78 5.94 -13.16 -2.17
C PRO A 78 6.57 -12.19 -3.16
N PHE A 79 7.16 -11.10 -2.64
CA PHE A 79 7.91 -10.14 -3.44
C PHE A 79 9.16 -9.71 -2.67
N ASP A 80 10.31 -9.74 -3.33
CA ASP A 80 11.56 -9.26 -2.74
C ASP A 80 11.65 -7.73 -2.87
N GLY A 81 11.16 -7.05 -1.84
CA GLY A 81 11.29 -5.60 -1.71
C GLY A 81 12.64 -5.12 -1.20
N ALA A 82 13.59 -6.02 -0.86
CA ALA A 82 14.94 -5.64 -0.46
C ALA A 82 15.83 -5.41 -1.69
N HIS A 83 15.66 -6.23 -2.73
CA HIS A 83 16.35 -6.09 -4.03
C HIS A 83 15.39 -5.51 -5.08
N TRP A 84 14.99 -4.24 -4.89
CA TRP A 84 13.96 -3.58 -5.69
C TRP A 84 14.31 -3.51 -7.18
N GLU A 85 15.53 -3.11 -7.51
CA GLU A 85 16.01 -2.88 -8.86
C GLU A 85 15.95 -4.15 -9.72
N GLU A 86 16.17 -5.31 -9.11
CA GLU A 86 16.11 -6.62 -9.76
C GLU A 86 14.69 -7.17 -9.84
N SER A 87 13.86 -6.88 -8.83
CA SER A 87 12.56 -7.51 -8.65
C SER A 87 11.40 -6.74 -9.30
N ALA A 88 11.52 -5.42 -9.46
CA ALA A 88 10.40 -4.55 -9.88
C ALA A 88 9.76 -4.96 -11.21
N GLY A 89 10.52 -5.52 -12.15
CA GLY A 89 10.01 -5.98 -13.46
C GLY A 89 9.07 -7.18 -13.39
N SER A 90 9.03 -7.90 -12.26
CA SER A 90 8.12 -9.05 -12.04
C SER A 90 6.72 -8.65 -11.58
N LEU A 91 6.50 -7.37 -11.23
CA LEU A 91 5.22 -6.92 -10.72
C LEU A 91 4.17 -6.94 -11.83
N PRO A 92 2.97 -7.50 -11.56
CA PRO A 92 1.89 -7.45 -12.53
C PRO A 92 1.46 -5.98 -12.75
N PRO A 93 0.87 -5.66 -13.90
CA PRO A 93 0.24 -4.36 -14.10
C PRO A 93 -0.93 -4.15 -13.13
N LEU A 94 -1.33 -2.89 -12.96
CA LEU A 94 -2.48 -2.52 -12.14
C LEU A 94 -3.75 -3.24 -12.63
N ASP A 95 -4.33 -4.09 -11.77
CA ASP A 95 -5.54 -4.82 -12.11
C ASP A 95 -6.75 -3.87 -12.15
N ARG A 96 -7.46 -3.86 -13.27
CA ARG A 96 -8.67 -3.04 -13.50
C ARG A 96 -9.94 -3.87 -13.64
N ARG A 97 -9.85 -5.20 -13.48
CA ARG A 97 -11.02 -6.11 -13.54
C ARG A 97 -11.88 -5.95 -12.32
#